data_AF-A0AA35UKJ0-F1
#
_entry.id   AF-A0AA35UKJ0-F1
#
_cell.length_a   1.000
_cell.length_b   1.000
_cell.length_c   1.000
_cell.angle_alpha   90.00
_cell.angle_beta   90.00
_cell.angle_gamma   90.00
#
_symmetry.space_group_name_H-M   'P 1'
#
loop_
_entity.id
_entity.type
_entity.pdbx_description
1 polymer ?
#
loop_
_entity_poly.entity_id
_entity_poly.type
_entity_poly.pdbx_seq_one_letter_code
_entity_poly.pdbx_strand_id
1 'polypeptide(L)'
;MRWPRLSPPIIFRLVAVGLVVLILIAASLHLRHVSHNVGVPDLGPPGSRDRLAAGLVRCQALGMKADRDPTCEAIWAENRKRFFAPETAR
;
A
#
# COMPACT_ATOMS: atom_id res chain seq x y z
N MET A 1 25.62 -8.46 -37.14
CA MET A 1 24.89 -7.72 -36.09
C MET A 1 25.21 -6.24 -36.26
N ARG A 2 24.26 -5.43 -36.73
CA ARG A 2 24.44 -3.97 -36.91
C ARG A 2 24.30 -3.33 -35.53
N TRP A 3 25.41 -3.03 -34.87
CA TRP A 3 25.37 -2.21 -33.66
C TRP A 3 24.75 -0.86 -34.02
N PRO A 4 23.75 -0.37 -33.27
CA PRO A 4 23.28 0.99 -33.48
C PRO A 4 24.49 1.87 -33.20
N ARG A 5 24.82 2.77 -34.12
CA ARG A 5 25.73 3.85 -33.78
C ARG A 5 24.98 4.71 -32.77
N LEU A 6 25.20 4.43 -31.48
CA LEU A 6 24.63 5.22 -30.40
C LEU A 6 25.27 6.61 -30.50
N SER A 7 24.57 7.51 -31.17
CA SER A 7 24.94 8.91 -31.21
C SER A 7 25.01 9.43 -29.77
N PRO A 8 25.96 10.31 -29.43
CA PRO A 8 26.06 10.94 -28.10
C PRO A 8 24.71 11.38 -27.49
N PRO A 9 23.77 12.01 -28.25
CA PRO A 9 22.46 12.39 -27.69
C PRO A 9 21.55 11.20 -27.32
N ILE A 10 21.69 10.05 -27.97
CA ILE A 10 20.91 8.84 -27.66
C ILE A 10 21.39 8.25 -26.34
N ILE A 11 22.70 8.24 -26.09
CA ILE A 11 23.29 7.80 -24.81
C ILE A 11 22.76 8.65 -23.68
N PHE A 12 22.77 9.98 -23.84
CA PHE A 12 22.29 10.91 -22.81
C PHE A 12 20.81 10.67 -22.47
N ARG A 13 19.97 10.45 -23.47
CA ARG A 13 18.54 10.13 -23.26
C ARG A 13 18.34 8.82 -22.52
N LEU A 14 19.09 7.77 -22.86
CA LEU A 14 19.00 6.48 -22.18
C LEU A 14 19.42 6.59 -20.72
N VAL A 15 20.48 7.33 -20.43
CA VAL A 15 20.93 7.61 -19.04
C VAL A 15 19.85 8.38 -18.28
N ALA A 16 19.27 9.43 -18.88
CA ALA A 16 18.23 10.22 -18.24
C ALA A 16 16.99 9.38 -17.92
N VAL A 17 16.53 8.55 -18.87
CA VAL A 17 15.39 7.65 -18.67
C VAL A 17 15.71 6.61 -17.59
N GLY A 18 16.90 6.00 -17.62
CA GLY A 18 17.32 5.05 -16.60
C GLY A 18 17.32 5.65 -15.19
N LEU A 19 17.78 6.90 -15.05
CA LEU A 19 17.80 7.61 -13.78
C LEU A 19 16.38 7.92 -13.27
N VAL A 20 15.47 8.35 -14.15
CA VAL A 20 14.05 8.55 -13.81
C VAL A 20 13.41 7.25 -13.35
N VAL A 21 13.64 6.14 -14.05
CA VAL A 21 13.11 4.82 -13.68
C VAL A 21 13.62 4.39 -12.30
N LEU A 22 14.91 4.58 -12.01
CA LEU A 22 15.49 4.26 -10.70
C LEU A 22 14.87 5.09 -9.58
N ILE A 23 14.65 6.39 -9.80
CA ILE A 23 13.99 7.27 -8.82
C ILE A 23 12.57 6.77 -8.52
N LEU A 24 11.79 6.40 -9.55
CA LEU A 24 10.43 5.90 -9.37
C LEU A 24 10.39 4.59 -8.58
N ILE A 25 11.32 3.67 -8.86
CA ILE A 25 11.43 2.40 -8.12
C ILE A 25 11.77 2.68 -6.64
N ALA A 26 12.76 3.54 -6.38
CA ALA A 26 13.16 3.90 -5.03
C ALA A 26 12.01 4.56 -4.24
N ALA A 27 11.28 5.49 -4.85
CA ALA A 27 10.11 6.13 -4.25
C ALA A 27 9.02 5.10 -3.91
N SER A 28 8.71 4.19 -4.84
CA SER A 28 7.73 3.12 -4.60
C SER A 28 8.14 2.21 -3.44
N LEU A 29 9.42 1.84 -3.35
CA LEU A 29 9.93 1.03 -2.22
C LEU A 29 9.85 1.80 -0.90
N HIS A 30 10.20 3.08 -0.89
CA HIS A 30 10.13 3.92 0.30
C HIS A 30 8.69 4.04 0.83
N LEU A 31 7.70 4.26 -0.05
CA LEU A 31 6.28 4.31 0.33
C LEU A 31 5.78 2.97 0.89
N ARG A 32 6.19 1.85 0.29
CA ARG A 32 5.86 0.51 0.80
C ARG A 32 6.50 0.22 2.16
N HIS A 33 7.74 0.65 2.36
CA HIS A 33 8.46 0.46 3.62
C HIS A 33 7.88 1.33 4.75
N VAL A 34 7.50 2.57 4.46
CA VAL A 34 6.78 3.43 5.42
C VAL A 34 5.43 2.81 5.80
N SER A 35 4.71 2.23 4.83
CA SER A 35 3.43 1.54 5.12
C SER A 35 3.59 0.30 6.01
N HIS A 36 4.73 -0.39 5.93
CA HIS A 36 5.03 -1.56 6.79
C HIS A 36 5.53 -1.19 8.19
N ASN A 37 6.10 0.01 8.37
CA ASN A 37 6.65 0.47 9.66
C ASN A 37 5.66 1.29 10.50
N VAL A 38 4.40 1.44 10.08
CA VAL A 38 3.35 1.91 10.98
C VAL A 38 3.04 0.77 11.94
N GLY A 39 3.75 0.76 13.08
CA GLY A 39 3.57 -0.21 14.15
C GLY A 39 2.10 -0.34 14.53
N VAL A 40 1.64 -1.59 14.64
CA VAL A 40 0.29 -1.96 15.07
C VAL A 40 -0.02 -1.22 16.38
N PRO A 41 -0.98 -0.29 16.41
CA PRO A 41 -1.38 0.32 17.67
C PRO A 41 -2.08 -0.74 18.52
N ASP A 42 -1.70 -0.82 19.79
CA ASP A 42 -2.37 -1.68 20.77
C ASP A 42 -3.75 -1.08 21.10
N LEU A 43 -4.85 -1.75 20.70
CA LEU A 43 -6.22 -1.22 20.70
C LEU A 43 -7.29 -2.18 21.28
N GLY A 44 -7.27 -2.42 22.59
CA GLY A 44 -8.42 -2.99 23.32
C GLY A 44 -8.59 -4.53 23.35
N PRO A 45 -9.65 -5.07 23.99
CA PRO A 45 -9.66 -6.44 24.53
C PRO A 45 -9.34 -7.55 23.52
N PRO A 46 -8.60 -8.60 23.94
CA PRO A 46 -8.18 -9.71 23.09
C PRO A 46 -9.39 -10.43 22.47
N GLY A 47 -9.33 -10.70 21.16
CA GLY A 47 -10.34 -11.46 20.42
C GLY A 47 -11.26 -10.66 19.49
N SER A 48 -11.51 -9.36 19.73
CA SER A 48 -12.31 -8.53 18.80
C SER A 48 -11.45 -7.89 17.69
N ARG A 49 -10.22 -7.49 18.05
CA ARG A 49 -9.21 -7.00 17.10
C ARG A 49 -8.80 -8.07 16.11
N ASP A 50 -8.58 -9.29 16.59
CA ASP A 50 -8.07 -10.39 15.76
C ASP A 50 -9.08 -10.78 14.67
N ARG A 51 -10.38 -10.75 15.01
CA ARG A 51 -11.46 -10.96 14.03
C ARG A 51 -11.57 -9.82 13.01
N LEU A 52 -11.43 -8.57 13.45
CA LEU A 52 -11.45 -7.41 12.55
C LEU A 52 -10.25 -7.44 11.59
N ALA A 53 -9.06 -7.72 12.12
CA ALA A 53 -7.83 -7.86 11.33
C ALA A 53 -7.94 -9.02 10.32
N ALA A 54 -8.41 -10.19 10.74
CA ALA A 54 -8.65 -11.32 9.83
C ALA A 54 -9.69 -10.98 8.74
N GLY A 55 -10.75 -10.27 9.10
CA GLY A 55 -11.77 -9.79 8.17
C GLY A 55 -11.20 -8.80 7.14
N LEU A 56 -10.35 -7.87 7.56
CA LEU A 56 -9.68 -6.91 6.68
C LEU A 56 -8.73 -7.61 5.70
N VAL A 57 -7.93 -8.58 6.18
CA VAL A 57 -7.04 -9.39 5.32
C VAL A 57 -7.84 -10.15 4.26
N ARG A 58 -8.97 -10.77 4.66
CA ARG A 58 -9.88 -11.44 3.71
C ARG A 58 -10.38 -10.48 2.63
N CYS A 59 -10.87 -9.31 3.03
CA CYS A 59 -11.42 -8.32 2.10
C CYS A 59 -10.35 -7.74 1.16
N GLN A 60 -9.11 -7.56 1.64
CA GLN A 60 -8.00 -7.13 0.81
C GLN A 60 -7.63 -8.19 -0.25
N ALA A 61 -7.64 -9.47 0.12
CA ALA A 61 -7.35 -10.57 -0.80
C ALA A 61 -8.39 -10.70 -1.93
N LEU A 62 -9.63 -10.25 -1.70
CA LEU A 62 -10.70 -10.25 -2.71
C LEU A 62 -10.53 -9.15 -3.77
N GLY A 63 -9.80 -8.08 -3.47
CA GLY A 63 -9.59 -6.94 -4.38
C GLY A 63 -10.91 -6.32 -4.83
N MET A 64 -11.06 -6.05 -6.14
CA MET A 64 -12.28 -5.44 -6.71
C MET A 64 -13.58 -6.24 -6.45
N LYS A 65 -13.48 -7.53 -6.08
CA LYS A 65 -14.67 -8.32 -5.70
C LYS A 65 -15.24 -7.89 -4.35
N ALA A 66 -14.44 -7.27 -3.48
CA ALA A 66 -14.88 -6.81 -2.16
C ALA A 66 -15.82 -5.59 -2.24
N ASP A 67 -15.75 -4.78 -3.30
CA ASP A 67 -16.60 -3.59 -3.48
C ASP A 67 -18.10 -3.92 -3.59
N ARG A 68 -18.45 -5.17 -3.87
CA ARG A 68 -19.84 -5.66 -3.92
C ARG A 68 -20.17 -6.64 -2.78
N ASP A 69 -19.26 -6.82 -1.81
CA ASP A 69 -19.47 -7.67 -0.65
C ASP A 69 -19.91 -6.80 0.55
N PRO A 70 -21.19 -6.88 0.98
CA PRO A 70 -21.69 -6.09 2.11
C PRO A 70 -20.96 -6.40 3.43
N THR A 71 -20.37 -7.60 3.55
CA THR A 71 -19.54 -7.96 4.70
C THR A 71 -18.24 -7.17 4.71
N CYS A 72 -17.66 -6.93 3.53
CA CYS A 72 -16.44 -6.13 3.42
C CYS A 72 -16.69 -4.64 3.66
N GLU A 73 -17.81 -4.12 3.18
CA GLU A 73 -18.23 -2.75 3.49
C GLU A 73 -18.35 -2.52 4.99
N ALA A 74 -19.00 -3.44 5.72
CA ALA A 74 -19.16 -3.34 7.17
C ALA A 74 -17.81 -3.40 7.92
N ILE A 75 -16.91 -4.31 7.50
CA ILE A 75 -15.56 -4.45 8.07
C ILE A 75 -14.76 -3.16 7.87
N TRP A 76 -14.81 -2.54 6.69
CA TRP A 76 -14.11 -1.29 6.42
C TRP A 76 -14.71 -0.10 7.16
N ALA A 77 -16.03 -0.03 7.28
CA ALA A 77 -16.70 1.01 8.04
C ALA A 77 -16.29 0.95 9.53
N GLU A 78 -16.25 -0.24 10.11
CA GLU A 78 -15.81 -0.43 11.50
C GLU A 78 -14.33 -0.08 11.69
N ASN A 79 -13.45 -0.50 10.77
CA ASN A 79 -12.03 -0.13 10.82
C ASN A 79 -11.85 1.40 10.76
N ARG A 80 -12.59 2.06 9.85
CA ARG A 80 -12.57 3.52 9.69
C ARG A 80 -13.01 4.22 10.97
N LYS A 81 -14.12 3.77 11.56
CA LYS A 81 -14.65 4.31 12.82
C LYS A 81 -13.63 4.22 13.95
N ARG A 82 -12.94 3.08 14.09
CA ARG A 82 -11.92 2.88 15.12
C ARG A 82 -10.67 3.71 14.89
N PHE A 83 -10.23 3.82 13.64
CA PHE A 83 -9.04 4.58 13.28
C PHE A 83 -9.22 6.09 13.55
N PHE A 84 -10.41 6.61 13.26
CA PHE A 84 -10.74 8.03 13.46
C PHE A 84 -11.43 8.34 14.80
N ALA A 85 -11.55 7.36 15.70
CA ALA A 85 -12.10 7.62 17.02
C ALA A 85 -11.13 8.53 17.80
N PRO A 86 -11.59 9.67 18.36
CA PRO A 86 -10.76 10.54 19.15
C PRO A 86 -10.29 9.80 20.42
N GLU A 87 -9.08 10.08 20.90
CA GLU A 87 -8.53 9.42 22.10
C GLU A 87 -9.43 9.61 23.33
N THR A 88 -10.22 10.68 23.37
CA THR A 88 -11.20 10.96 24.44
C THR A 88 -12.44 10.07 24.43
N ALA A 89 -12.63 9.26 23.38
CA ALA A 89 -13.73 8.29 23.26
C ALA A 89 -13.32 6.85 23.59
N ARG A 90 -12.11 6.65 24.13
CA ARG A 90 -11.56 5.36 24.53
C ARG A 90 -11.37 5.33 26.05
#